data_AF-A0A7C5TIR1-F1
#
_entry.id   AF-A0A7C5TIR1-F1
#
_cell.length_a   1.000
_cell.length_b   1.000
_cell.length_c   1.000
_cell.angle_alpha   90.00
_cell.angle_beta   90.00
_cell.angle_gamma   90.00
#
_symmetry.space_group_name_H-M   'P 1'
#
loop_
_entity.id
_entity.type
_entity.pdbx_description
1 polymer ?
#
loop_
_entity_poly.entity_id
_entity_poly.type
_entity_poly.pdbx_seq_one_letter_code
_entity_poly.pdbx_strand_id
1 'polypeptide(L)'
;MVNKLSISNRGIGLIILVIGVVVIVSTIIVAFNSFYTYKLPEIKSSSMEEAVSLLMNILIDIALRLGFLGLVVWAASILLKHGISLLK
;
A
#
# COMPACT_ATOMS: atom_id res chain seq x y z
N MET A 1 -30.90 5.24 -27.86
CA MET A 1 -30.71 5.06 -26.40
C MET A 1 -29.35 4.43 -25.99
N VAL A 2 -28.54 3.93 -26.94
CA VAL A 2 -27.29 3.17 -26.68
C VAL A 2 -26.10 4.04 -26.22
N ASN A 3 -26.10 5.34 -26.52
CA ASN A 3 -24.92 6.20 -26.28
C ASN A 3 -24.67 6.59 -24.81
N LYS A 4 -25.71 6.57 -23.96
CA LYS A 4 -25.61 6.99 -22.55
C LYS A 4 -24.89 5.96 -21.66
N LEU A 5 -25.04 4.67 -21.97
CA LEU A 5 -24.42 3.56 -21.23
C LEU A 5 -22.91 3.50 -21.46
N SER A 6 -22.45 3.73 -22.69
CA SER A 6 -21.02 3.77 -23.05
C SER A 6 -20.26 4.89 -22.33
N ILE A 7 -20.86 6.09 -22.25
CA ILE A 7 -20.25 7.25 -21.58
C ILE A 7 -20.24 7.07 -20.06
N SER A 8 -21.28 6.45 -19.48
CA SER A 8 -21.32 6.13 -18.05
C SER A 8 -20.24 5.11 -17.66
N ASN A 9 -20.05 4.05 -18.44
CA ASN A 9 -19.02 3.04 -18.17
C ASN A 9 -17.60 3.61 -18.29
N ARG A 10 -17.36 4.49 -19.26
CA ARG A 10 -16.07 5.19 -19.40
C ARG A 10 -15.79 6.12 -18.22
N GLY A 11 -16.79 6.83 -17.72
CA GLY A 11 -16.66 7.67 -16.52
C GLY A 11 -16.32 6.85 -15.27
N ILE A 12 -17.00 5.72 -15.07
CA ILE A 12 -16.74 4.79 -13.96
C ILE A 12 -15.32 4.21 -14.06
N GLY A 13 -14.89 3.79 -15.26
CA GLY A 13 -13.54 3.29 -15.49
C GLY A 13 -12.45 4.32 -15.16
N LEU A 14 -12.66 5.59 -15.52
CA LEU A 14 -11.77 6.70 -15.18
C LEU A 14 -11.67 6.92 -13.67
N ILE A 15 -12.79 6.90 -12.95
CA ILE A 15 -12.82 7.06 -11.49
C ILE A 15 -12.07 5.91 -10.80
N ILE A 16 -12.32 4.66 -11.22
CA ILE A 16 -11.64 3.47 -10.69
C ILE A 16 -10.13 3.57 -10.93
N LEU A 17 -9.72 4.06 -12.11
CA LEU A 17 -8.31 4.26 -12.44
C LEU A 17 -7.67 5.31 -11.53
N VAL A 18 -8.31 6.46 -11.36
CA VAL A 18 -7.82 7.54 -10.48
C VAL A 18 -7.69 7.03 -9.04
N ILE A 19 -8.68 6.28 -8.54
CA ILE A 19 -8.62 5.68 -7.18
C ILE A 19 -7.44 4.71 -7.08
N GLY A 20 -7.25 3.83 -8.06
CA GLY A 20 -6.13 2.89 -8.07
C GLY A 20 -4.77 3.60 -8.04
N VAL A 21 -4.62 4.68 -8.79
CA VAL A 21 -3.38 5.50 -8.79
C VAL A 21 -3.19 6.17 -7.43
N VAL A 22 -4.23 6.76 -6.84
CA VAL A 22 -4.15 7.40 -5.51
C VAL A 22 -3.73 6.39 -4.44
N VAL A 23 -4.26 5.17 -4.49
CA VAL A 23 -3.85 4.10 -3.56
C VAL A 23 -2.37 3.79 -3.73
N ILE A 24 -1.89 3.58 -4.96
CA ILE A 24 -0.46 3.29 -5.21
C ILE A 24 0.44 4.41 -4.69
N VAL A 25 0.11 5.67 -5.00
CA VAL A 25 0.92 6.82 -4.57
C VAL A 25 0.93 6.92 -3.04
N SER A 26 -0.22 6.72 -2.39
CA SER A 26 -0.32 6.74 -0.92
C SER A 26 0.52 5.62 -0.29
N THR A 27 0.48 4.41 -0.87
CA THR A 27 1.30 3.28 -0.44
C THR A 27 2.79 3.57 -0.56
N ILE A 28 3.23 4.19 -1.65
CA ILE A 28 4.62 4.61 -1.84
C ILE A 28 5.04 5.63 -0.76
N ILE A 29 4.20 6.62 -0.47
CA ILE A 29 4.47 7.63 0.57
C ILE A 29 4.61 6.97 1.94
N VAL A 30 3.69 6.07 2.30
CA VAL A 30 3.73 5.35 3.57
C VAL A 30 4.98 4.48 3.66
N ALA A 31 5.34 3.76 2.59
CA ALA A 31 6.56 2.97 2.54
C ALA A 31 7.80 3.84 2.72
N PHE A 32 7.87 4.98 2.02
CA PHE A 32 8.99 5.92 2.11
C PHE A 32 9.14 6.50 3.52
N ASN A 33 8.03 6.97 4.11
CA ASN A 33 8.03 7.45 5.49
C ASN A 33 8.41 6.34 6.47
N SER A 34 7.91 5.12 6.27
CA SER A 34 8.24 3.98 7.12
C SER A 34 9.68 3.50 6.96
N PHE A 35 10.38 3.85 5.87
CA PHE A 35 11.78 3.48 5.68
C PHE A 35 12.73 4.56 6.22
N TYR A 36 12.41 5.84 5.98
CA TYR A 36 13.27 6.96 6.38
C TYR A 36 13.01 7.49 7.79
N THR A 37 11.78 7.37 8.30
CA THR A 37 11.42 7.80 9.67
C THR A 37 11.70 6.70 10.69
N TYR A 38 12.01 5.48 10.25
CA TYR A 38 12.31 4.38 11.16
C TYR A 38 13.69 4.57 11.78
N LYS A 39 13.71 5.32 12.88
CA LYS A 39 14.82 5.31 13.81
C LYS A 39 14.70 4.04 14.63
N LEU A 40 15.75 3.23 14.63
CA LEU A 40 15.92 2.17 15.62
C LEU A 40 15.69 2.82 17.00
N PRO A 41 14.72 2.36 17.79
CA PRO A 41 14.57 2.85 19.14
C PRO A 41 15.91 2.63 19.87
N GLU A 42 16.39 3.66 20.58
CA GLU A 42 17.61 3.54 21.37
C GLU A 42 17.51 2.27 22.21
N ILE A 43 18.44 1.34 22.01
CA ILE A 43 18.52 0.12 22.81
C ILE A 43 19.00 0.54 24.21
N LYS A 44 18.07 1.02 25.02
CA LYS A 44 18.23 1.13 26.47
C LYS A 44 17.80 -0.20 27.07
N SER A 45 18.54 -1.26 26.78
CA SER A 45 18.27 -2.58 27.37
C SER A 45 19.22 -2.81 28.54
N SER A 46 18.64 -3.26 29.65
CA SER A 46 19.36 -3.62 30.87
C SER A 46 20.01 -5.00 30.76
N SER A 47 19.54 -5.85 29.84
CA SER A 47 20.04 -7.21 29.59
C SER A 47 20.02 -7.57 28.09
N MET A 48 20.75 -8.64 27.73
CA MET A 48 20.89 -9.13 26.35
C MET A 48 19.59 -9.78 25.84
N GLU A 49 18.83 -10.44 26.70
CA GLU A 49 17.51 -11.03 26.37
C GLU A 49 16.47 -9.97 26.03
N GLU A 50 16.45 -8.85 26.76
CA GLU A 50 15.58 -7.72 26.44
C GLU A 50 15.90 -7.11 25.08
N ALA A 51 17.19 -6.97 24.74
CA ALA A 51 17.61 -6.45 23.43
C ALA A 51 17.13 -7.35 22.28
N VAL A 52 17.33 -8.67 22.40
CA VAL A 52 16.94 -9.64 21.36
C VAL A 52 15.42 -9.65 21.18
N SER A 53 14.66 -9.66 22.27
CA SER A 53 13.19 -9.61 22.21
C SER A 53 12.70 -8.33 21.53
N LEU A 54 13.32 -7.18 21.82
CA LEU A 54 12.97 -5.89 21.22
C LEU A 54 13.29 -5.86 19.72
N LEU A 55 14.47 -6.33 19.31
CA LEU A 55 14.87 -6.46 17.91
C LEU A 55 13.94 -7.40 17.13
N MET A 56 13.52 -8.50 17.74
CA MET A 56 12.63 -9.46 17.10
C MET A 56 11.22 -8.88 16.92
N ASN A 57 10.71 -8.12 17.89
CA ASN A 57 9.45 -7.39 17.75
C ASN A 57 9.51 -6.32 16.66
N ILE A 58 10.62 -5.58 16.57
CA ILE A 58 10.87 -4.63 15.48
C ILE A 58 10.84 -5.33 14.13
N LEU A 59 11.52 -6.47 14.01
CA LEU A 59 11.59 -7.23 12.76
C LEU A 59 10.20 -7.70 12.33
N ILE A 60 9.39 -8.19 13.26
CA ILE A 60 8.01 -8.61 13.00
C ILE A 60 7.14 -7.42 12.57
N ASP A 61 7.24 -6.28 13.26
CA ASP A 61 6.49 -5.07 12.91
C ASP A 61 6.83 -4.59 11.49
N ILE A 62 8.11 -4.55 11.14
CA ILE A 62 8.57 -4.20 9.79
C ILE A 62 8.09 -5.21 8.75
N ALA A 63 8.21 -6.51 9.02
CA ALA A 63 7.76 -7.56 8.12
C ALA A 63 6.25 -7.50 7.85
N LEU A 64 5.45 -7.25 8.89
CA LEU A 64 3.99 -7.09 8.76
C LEU A 64 3.63 -5.85 7.94
N ARG A 65 4.30 -4.72 8.17
CA ARG A 65 4.09 -3.49 7.39
C ARG A 65 4.42 -3.70 5.91
N LEU A 66 5.55 -4.33 5.61
CA LEU A 66 5.95 -4.69 4.24
C LEU A 66 4.97 -5.66 3.58
N GLY A 67 4.53 -6.69 4.30
CA GLY A 67 3.53 -7.63 3.82
C GLY A 67 2.20 -6.95 3.49
N PHE A 68 1.71 -6.08 4.38
CA PHE A 68 0.50 -5.30 4.14
C PHE A 68 0.64 -4.37 2.94
N LEU A 69 1.76 -3.64 2.82
CA LEU A 69 2.04 -2.79 1.66
C LEU A 69 1.99 -3.60 0.36
N GLY A 70 2.59 -4.79 0.32
CA GLY A 70 2.54 -5.69 -0.83
C GLY A 70 1.12 -6.09 -1.23
N LEU A 71 0.27 -6.43 -0.26
CA LEU A 71 -1.15 -6.75 -0.50
C LEU A 71 -1.93 -5.55 -1.05
N VAL A 72 -1.67 -4.36 -0.54
CA VAL A 72 -2.32 -3.13 -1.01
C VAL A 72 -1.92 -2.81 -2.45
N VAL A 73 -0.63 -2.93 -2.80
CA VAL A 73 -0.17 -2.75 -4.20
C VAL A 73 -0.81 -3.78 -5.13
N TRP A 74 -0.89 -5.04 -4.68
CA TRP A 74 -1.51 -6.11 -5.46
C TRP A 74 -3.00 -5.83 -5.72
N ALA A 75 -3.74 -5.42 -4.69
CA ALA A 75 -5.15 -5.05 -4.82
C ALA A 75 -5.33 -3.84 -5.76
N ALA A 76 -4.47 -2.82 -5.65
CA ALA A 76 -4.50 -1.66 -6.52
C ALA A 76 -4.20 -2.03 -7.99
N SER A 77 -3.28 -2.97 -8.23
CA SER A 77 -2.98 -3.46 -9.58
C SER A 77 -4.18 -4.17 -10.22
N ILE A 78 -4.90 -5.01 -9.47
CA ILE A 78 -6.14 -5.64 -9.94
C ILE A 78 -7.22 -4.60 -10.22
N LEU A 79 -7.36 -3.60 -9.35
CA LEU A 79 -8.31 -2.51 -9.51
C LEU A 79 -8.04 -1.71 -10.78
N LEU A 80 -6.77 -1.36 -11.03
CA LEU A 80 -6.35 -0.68 -12.26
C LEU A 80 -6.61 -1.51 -13.51
N LYS A 81 -6.33 -2.82 -13.46
CA LYS A 81 -6.62 -3.73 -14.59
C LYS A 81 -8.10 -3.72 -14.97
N HIS A 82 -9.00 -3.73 -13.97
CA HIS A 82 -10.44 -3.62 -14.21
C HIS A 82 -10.84 -2.22 -14.70
N GLY A 83 -10.28 -1.16 -14.13
CA GLY A 83 -10.53 0.22 -14.57
C GLY A 83 -10.16 0.45 -16.05
N ILE A 84 -9.01 -0.07 -16.48
CA ILE A 84 -8.56 0.01 -17.88
C ILE A 84 -9.46 -0.84 -18.79
N SER A 85 -9.89 -2.02 -18.32
CA SER A 85 -10.80 -2.88 -19.10
C SER A 85 -12.17 -2.26 -19.33
N LEU A 86 -12.66 -1.42 -18.41
CA LEU A 86 -13.93 -0.69 -18.55
C LEU A 86 -13.84 0.55 -19.45
N LEU A 87 -12.62 1.03 -19.71
CA LEU A 87 -12.35 2.18 -20.59
C LEU A 87 -12.28 1.78 -22.07
N LYS A 88 -11.95 0.51 -22.37
CA LYS A 88 -11.87 -0.05 -23.71
C LYS A 88 -13.27 -0.32 -24.28
#